data_AF-A0A2P8VSV3-F1
#
_entry.id   AF-A0A2P8VSV3-F1
#
_cell.length_a   1.000
_cell.length_b   1.000
_cell.length_c   1.000
_cell.angle_alpha   90.00
_cell.angle_beta   90.00
_cell.angle_gamma   90.00
#
_symmetry.space_group_name_H-M   'P 1'
#
loop_
_entity.id
_entity.type
_entity.pdbx_description
1 polymer ?
#
loop_
_entity_poly.entity_id
_entity_poly.type
_entity_poly.pdbx_seq_one_letter_code
_entity_poly.pdbx_strand_id
1 'polypeptide(L)' 'ARVGVRAHIQHLKVYASLDALVQRRVDPRLGYVMRGEAPLVTQLTGRWNADPEYGSKIAAFLHLLYESVGLM' A
#
# COMPACT_ATOMS: atom_id res chain seq x y z
N ALA A 1 18.05 -2.61 5.71
CA ALA A 1 16.64 -2.20 5.51
C ALA A 1 15.88 -2.90 4.36
N ARG A 2 16.54 -3.48 3.34
CA ARG A 2 15.89 -4.01 2.12
C ARG A 2 14.73 -5.01 2.35
N VAL A 3 14.86 -5.91 3.32
CA VAL A 3 13.83 -6.94 3.58
C VAL A 3 12.53 -6.32 4.09
N GLY A 4 12.62 -5.33 4.99
CA GLY A 4 11.45 -4.66 5.54
C GLY A 4 10.66 -3.89 4.48
N VAL A 5 11.35 -3.16 3.59
CA VAL A 5 10.72 -2.46 2.45
C VAL A 5 9.99 -3.45 1.55
N ARG A 6 10.61 -4.59 1.24
CA ARG A 6 9.95 -5.61 0.41
C ARG A 6 8.73 -6.22 1.10
N ALA A 7 8.76 -6.46 2.41
CA ALA A 7 7.60 -6.95 3.13
C ALA A 7 6.40 -5.99 3.02
N HIS A 8 6.65 -4.68 3.17
CA HIS A 8 5.61 -3.66 3.00
C HIS A 8 5.03 -3.65 1.59
N ILE A 9 5.89 -3.69 0.57
CA ILE A 9 5.45 -3.73 -0.85
C ILE A 9 4.63 -4.99 -1.13
N GLN A 10 5.02 -6.15 -0.59
CA GLN A 10 4.26 -7.40 -0.78
C GLN A 10 2.87 -7.34 -0.15
N HIS A 11 2.76 -6.74 1.04
CA HIS A 11 1.48 -6.56 1.72
C HIS A 11 0.56 -5.60 0.92
N LEU A 12 1.09 -4.48 0.44
CA LEU A 12 0.35 -3.54 -0.40
C LEU A 12 -0.06 -4.16 -1.75
N LYS A 13 0.80 -4.99 -2.36
CA LYS A 13 0.45 -5.71 -3.60
C LYS A 13 -0.72 -6.67 -3.37
N VAL A 14 -0.79 -7.33 -2.21
CA VAL A 14 -1.93 -8.18 -1.86
C VAL A 14 -3.20 -7.37 -1.69
N TYR A 15 -3.17 -6.23 -1.01
CA TYR A 15 -4.33 -5.35 -0.94
C TYR A 15 -4.81 -4.91 -2.33
N ALA A 16 -3.88 -4.54 -3.21
CA ALA A 16 -4.23 -3.89 -4.47
C ALA A 16 -4.61 -4.84 -5.62
N SER A 17 -4.27 -6.13 -5.55
CA SER A 17 -4.28 -7.01 -6.72
C SER A 17 -4.44 -8.49 -6.38
N LEU A 18 -5.04 -9.23 -7.32
CA LEU A 18 -5.14 -10.69 -7.29
C LEU A 18 -3.86 -11.38 -7.78
N ASP A 19 -2.92 -10.65 -8.40
CA ASP A 19 -1.73 -11.22 -9.01
C ASP A 19 -0.80 -11.87 -7.99
N ALA A 20 -0.05 -12.86 -8.44
CA ALA A 20 1.02 -13.46 -7.65
C ALA A 20 2.11 -12.44 -7.29
N LEU A 21 2.88 -12.74 -6.23
CA LEU A 21 4.04 -11.93 -5.88
C LEU A 21 5.14 -12.13 -6.93
N VAL A 22 5.74 -11.02 -7.38
CA VAL A 22 6.86 -11.05 -8.33
C VAL A 22 8.12 -11.66 -7.71
N GLN A 23 8.35 -11.39 -6.42
CA GLN A 23 9.50 -11.89 -5.67
C GLN A 23 9.08 -12.83 -4.55
N ARG A 24 10.04 -13.66 -4.09
CA ARG A 24 9.85 -14.56 -2.95
C ARG A 24 9.21 -13.84 -1.76
N ARG A 25 8.17 -14.44 -1.20
CA ARG A 25 7.48 -13.97 0.01
C ARG A 25 8.48 -13.77 1.15
N VAL A 26 8.44 -12.58 1.73
CA VAL A 26 9.14 -12.22 2.96
C VAL A 26 8.21 -11.62 4.00
N ASP A 27 7.02 -11.14 3.63
CA ASP A 27 6.01 -10.74 4.59
C ASP A 27 5.37 -11.97 5.25
N PRO A 28 5.58 -12.20 6.56
CA PRO A 28 4.91 -13.29 7.27
C PRO A 28 3.41 -13.05 7.39
N ARG A 29 2.94 -11.79 7.40
CA ARG A 29 1.54 -11.41 7.65
C ARG A 29 0.63 -11.52 6.42
N LEU A 30 1.20 -11.84 5.27
CA LEU A 30 0.49 -11.89 4.00
C LEU A 30 -0.74 -12.81 3.99
N GLY A 31 -0.76 -13.85 4.83
CA GLY A 31 -1.89 -14.78 4.94
C GLY A 31 -3.11 -14.24 5.69
N TYR A 32 -3.02 -13.06 6.33
CA TYR A 32 -4.11 -12.46 7.10
C TYR A 32 -4.92 -11.44 6.32
N VAL A 33 -4.56 -11.18 5.06
CA VAL A 33 -5.18 -10.15 4.23
C VAL A 33 -5.79 -10.79 3.00
N MET A 34 -7.00 -10.35 2.64
CA MET A 34 -7.64 -10.79 1.40
C MET A 34 -7.04 -10.06 0.20
N ARG A 35 -6.82 -10.82 -0.87
CA ARG A 35 -6.27 -10.27 -2.11
C ARG A 35 -7.29 -9.36 -2.79
N GLY A 36 -6.84 -8.20 -3.27
CA GLY A 36 -7.66 -7.25 -4.02
C GLY A 36 -8.70 -6.51 -3.18
N GLU A 37 -8.60 -6.53 -1.85
CA GLU A 37 -9.59 -5.90 -0.96
C GLU A 37 -9.49 -4.36 -0.94
N ALA A 38 -8.32 -3.80 -1.24
CA ALA A 38 -8.11 -2.35 -1.31
C ALA A 38 -7.26 -1.95 -2.55
N PRO A 39 -7.87 -1.93 -3.75
CA PRO A 39 -7.22 -1.46 -4.99
C PRO A 39 -6.75 -0.01 -4.97
N LEU A 40 -7.42 0.87 -4.21
CA LEU A 40 -7.14 2.30 -4.14
C LEU A 40 -6.52 2.69 -2.79
N VAL A 41 -5.65 3.70 -2.80
CA VAL A 41 -5.00 4.24 -1.58
C VAL A 41 -6.02 4.66 -0.53
N THR A 42 -7.15 5.24 -0.94
CA THR A 42 -8.24 5.67 -0.05
C THR A 42 -8.90 4.50 0.70
N GLN A 43 -8.80 3.28 0.18
CA GLN A 43 -9.39 2.08 0.80
C GLN A 43 -8.48 1.46 1.87
N LEU A 44 -7.26 1.98 2.06
CA LEU A 44 -6.36 1.56 3.14
C LEU A 44 -6.80 2.08 4.52
N THR A 45 -7.65 3.11 4.55
CA THR A 45 -8.31 3.59 5.78
C THR A 45 -9.07 2.45 6.47
N GLY A 46 -8.82 2.27 7.76
CA GLY A 46 -9.43 1.22 8.59
C GLY A 46 -8.88 -0.19 8.36
N ARG A 47 -8.08 -0.41 7.30
CA ARG A 47 -7.48 -1.72 6.96
C ARG A 47 -6.00 -1.77 7.29
N TRP A 48 -5.25 -0.83 6.71
CA TRP A 48 -3.82 -0.69 6.95
C TRP A 48 -3.55 0.12 8.22
N ASN A 49 -4.35 1.15 8.46
CA ASN A 49 -4.25 2.03 9.62
C ASN A 49 -5.65 2.42 10.08
N ALA A 50 -5.85 2.48 11.40
CA ALA A 50 -7.12 2.85 12.02
C ALA A 50 -7.49 4.34 11.87
N ASP A 51 -6.53 5.19 11.49
CA ASP A 51 -6.80 6.62 11.22
C ASP A 51 -7.85 6.79 10.11
N PRO A 52 -9.02 7.42 10.39
CA PRO A 52 -10.08 7.61 9.39
C PRO A 52 -9.64 8.47 8.20
N GLU A 53 -8.61 9.29 8.36
CA GLU A 53 -8.09 10.17 7.31
C GLU A 53 -6.85 9.59 6.61
N TYR A 54 -6.45 8.36 6.94
CA TYR A 54 -5.20 7.77 6.47
C TYR A 54 -5.03 7.85 4.94
N GLY A 55 -6.02 7.35 4.21
CA GLY A 55 -6.01 7.37 2.75
C GLY A 55 -5.96 8.79 2.16
N SER A 56 -6.71 9.72 2.75
CA SER A 56 -6.76 11.13 2.32
C SER A 56 -5.43 11.85 2.56
N LYS A 57 -4.78 11.60 3.71
CA LYS A 57 -3.45 12.14 4.03
C LYS A 57 -2.42 11.68 3.03
N ILE A 58 -2.42 10.38 2.66
CA ILE A 58 -1.50 9.86 1.64
C ILE A 58 -1.78 10.51 0.28
N ALA A 59 -3.05 10.62 -0.12
CA ALA A 59 -3.40 11.27 -1.39
C ALA A 59 -2.92 12.73 -1.44
N ALA A 60 -3.08 13.48 -0.35
CA ALA A 60 -2.57 14.85 -0.24
C ALA A 60 -1.03 14.89 -0.35
N PHE A 61 -0.32 13.99 0.33
CA PHE A 61 1.14 13.90 0.20
C PHE A 61 1.58 13.54 -1.22
N LEU A 62 0.87 12.65 -1.92
CA LEU A 62 1.17 12.30 -3.31
C LEU A 62 0.99 13.51 -4.22
N HIS A 63 -0.09 14.28 -4.03
CA HIS A 63 -0.33 15.52 -4.79
C HIS A 63 0.84 16.50 -4.63
N LEU A 64 1.20 16.83 -3.39
CA LEU A 64 2.33 17.72 -3.09
C LEU A 64 3.65 17.20 -3.66
N LEU A 65 3.87 15.87 -3.62
CA LEU A 65 5.06 15.25 -4.20
C LEU A 65 5.11 15.46 -5.70
N TYR A 66 4.02 15.20 -6.42
CA TYR A 66 3.98 15.38 -7.88
C TYR A 66 4.12 16.84 -8.30
N GLU A 67 3.49 17.77 -7.59
CA GLU A 67 3.66 19.21 -7.79
C GLU A 67 5.12 19.64 -7.58
N SER A 68 5.78 19.13 -6.53
CA SER A 68 7.17 19.51 -6.21
C SER A 68 8.19 19.13 -7.29
N VAL A 69 7.86 18.17 -8.15
CA VAL A 69 8.71 17.71 -9.26
C VAL A 69 8.16 18.09 -10.64
N GLY A 70 7.09 18.89 -10.71
CA GLY A 70 6.49 19.37 -11.96
C GLY A 70 5.82 18.27 -12.80
N LEU A 71 5.31 17.22 -12.17
CA LEU A 71 4.63 16.09 -12.83
C LEU A 71 3.09 16.21 -12.80
N MET A 72 2.58 17.36 -12.35
CA MET A 72 1.16 17.71 -12.28
C MET A 72 0.98 19.09 -12.91
#